data_AF-X2C4S0-F1
#
_entry.id   AF-X2C4S0-F1
#
_cell.length_a   1.000
_cell.length_b   1.000
_cell.length_c   1.000
_cell.angle_alpha   90.00
_cell.angle_beta   90.00
_cell.angle_gamma   90.00
#
_symmetry.space_group_name_H-M   'P 1'
#
loop_
_entity.id
_entity.type
_entity.pdbx_description
1 polymer ?
#
loop_
_entity_poly.entity_id
_entity_poly.type
_entity_poly.pdbx_seq_one_letter_code
_entity_poly.pdbx_strand_id
1 'polypeptide(L)'
;AIDGDTVKLMYKGQPMTFRLLLVDTPETKHPKKGVEKYGPETKHPKKGVEKYGPEASAFTKKMVENAKKIEVEFDKGQRTDKYGRGLAYIYADGKMVNEALVRQGLA
;
A
#
# COMPACT_ATOMS: atom_id res chain seq x y z
N ALA A 1 3.22 8.97 -2.02
CA ALA A 1 3.01 7.55 -1.65
C ALA A 1 4.31 6.97 -1.08
N ILE A 2 4.21 5.96 -0.19
CA ILE A 2 5.39 5.26 0.37
C ILE A 2 5.67 3.98 -0.44
N ASP A 3 4.62 3.24 -0.78
CA ASP A 3 4.60 2.07 -1.66
C ASP A 3 3.27 2.05 -2.46
N GLY A 4 3.07 1.08 -3.37
CA GLY A 4 1.86 0.96 -4.18
C GLY A 4 0.57 0.84 -3.34
N ASP A 5 0.62 0.04 -2.28
CA ASP A 5 -0.47 -0.22 -1.32
C ASP A 5 -0.39 0.65 -0.06
N THR A 6 0.67 1.46 0.11
CA THR A 6 0.94 2.17 1.36
C THR A 6 1.15 3.66 1.13
N VAL A 7 0.29 4.49 1.73
CA VAL A 7 0.32 5.95 1.58
C VAL A 7 0.38 6.64 2.93
N LYS A 8 1.07 7.78 3.00
CA LYS A 8 1.07 8.65 4.19
C LYS A 8 0.29 9.92 3.85
N LEU A 9 -0.75 10.19 4.62
CA LEU A 9 -1.70 11.27 4.38
C LEU A 9 -1.85 12.13 5.65
N MET A 10 -2.19 13.40 5.47
CA MET A 10 -2.67 14.25 6.56
C MET A 10 -4.14 13.90 6.81
N TYR A 11 -4.41 13.14 7.86
CA TYR A 11 -5.76 12.77 8.27
C TYR A 11 -6.11 13.50 9.57
N LYS A 12 -7.17 14.32 9.56
CA LYS A 12 -7.61 15.14 10.71
C LYS A 12 -6.50 16.00 11.33
N GLY A 13 -5.62 16.55 10.50
CA GLY A 13 -4.51 17.41 10.95
C GLY A 13 -3.30 16.65 11.50
N GLN A 14 -3.30 15.31 11.47
CA GLN A 14 -2.15 14.50 11.87
C GLN A 14 -1.63 13.63 10.70
N PRO A 15 -0.30 13.48 10.55
CA PRO A 15 0.26 12.60 9.55
C PRO A 15 0.03 11.13 9.95
N MET A 16 -0.76 10.40 9.15
CA MET A 16 -1.09 9.01 9.38
C MET A 16 -0.74 8.15 8.16
N THR A 17 -0.23 6.95 8.41
CA THR A 17 0.08 5.97 7.36
C THR A 17 -1.12 5.05 7.17
N PHE A 18 -1.54 4.88 5.93
CA PHE A 18 -2.64 4.02 5.51
C PHE A 18 -2.13 2.89 4.61
N ARG A 19 -2.61 1.68 4.86
CA ARG A 19 -2.50 0.53 3.95
C ARG A 19 -3.84 0.35 3.25
N LEU A 20 -3.79 0.27 1.94
CA LEU A 20 -4.95 0.03 1.09
C LEU A 20 -5.53 -1.35 1.39
N LEU A 21 -6.82 -1.41 1.72
CA LEU A 21 -7.52 -2.67 1.92
C LEU A 21 -7.71 -3.43 0.60
N LEU A 22 -7.66 -4.77 0.67
CA LEU A 22 -7.91 -5.69 -0.45
C LEU A 22 -6.94 -5.59 -1.64
N VAL A 23 -5.85 -4.82 -1.51
CA VAL A 23 -4.82 -4.67 -2.53
C VAL A 23 -3.46 -4.93 -1.88
N ASP A 24 -2.71 -5.88 -2.44
CA ASP A 24 -1.33 -6.14 -2.04
C ASP A 24 -0.44 -5.90 -3.27
N THR A 25 0.15 -4.71 -3.35
CA THR A 25 1.07 -4.42 -4.44
C THR A 25 2.41 -5.10 -4.18
N PRO A 26 3.12 -5.53 -5.22
CA PRO A 26 4.44 -6.13 -5.05
C PRO A 26 5.39 -5.19 -4.28
N GLU A 27 5.81 -5.58 -3.07
CA GLU A 27 6.42 -4.67 -2.08
C GLU A 27 7.81 -4.21 -2.55
N THR A 28 8.08 -2.90 -2.51
CA THR A 28 9.38 -2.33 -2.95
C THR A 28 10.39 -2.21 -1.80
N LYS A 29 9.93 -2.30 -0.54
CA LYS A 29 10.74 -2.09 0.66
C LYS A 29 10.53 -3.18 1.71
N HIS A 30 10.91 -4.41 1.40
CA HIS A 30 11.01 -5.45 2.43
C HIS A 30 12.09 -5.09 3.46
N PRO A 31 11.78 -4.98 4.78
CA PRO A 31 12.79 -4.84 5.80
C PRO A 31 13.64 -6.12 5.85
N LYS A 32 14.97 -5.97 5.80
CA LYS A 32 15.92 -7.05 6.07
C LYS A 32 15.70 -7.57 7.49
N LYS A 33 14.79 -8.53 7.68
CA LYS A 33 14.79 -9.38 8.87
C LYS A 33 15.65 -10.60 8.61
N GLY A 34 16.51 -10.86 9.59
CA GLY A 34 17.66 -11.73 9.50
C GLY A 34 17.35 -13.16 9.08
N VAL A 35 18.43 -13.79 8.66
CA VAL A 35 18.58 -15.23 8.46
C VAL A 35 18.22 -15.94 9.77
N GLU A 36 16.96 -16.32 9.98
CA GLU A 36 16.60 -17.25 11.05
C GLU A 36 16.46 -18.66 10.47
N LYS A 37 17.62 -19.31 10.49
CA LYS A 37 17.93 -20.74 10.51
C LYS A 37 16.81 -21.60 11.14
N TYR A 38 15.89 -22.20 10.39
CA TYR A 38 15.28 -23.54 10.63
C TYR A 38 14.41 -23.98 9.42
N GLY A 39 14.72 -25.13 8.79
CA GLY A 39 13.81 -25.90 7.90
C GLY A 39 14.07 -25.84 6.38
N PRO A 40 14.17 -26.99 5.65
CA PRO A 40 14.38 -27.03 4.20
C PRO A 40 13.06 -26.97 3.41
N GLU A 41 12.12 -26.11 3.81
CA GLU A 41 10.84 -25.97 3.09
C GLU A 41 10.49 -24.48 2.98
N THR A 42 10.33 -24.01 1.74
CA THR A 42 9.93 -22.64 1.37
C THR A 42 10.93 -21.52 1.66
N LYS A 43 12.11 -21.58 1.03
CA LYS A 43 12.82 -20.34 0.67
C LYS A 43 11.96 -19.59 -0.34
N HIS A 44 11.08 -18.68 0.09
CA HIS A 44 10.66 -17.59 -0.79
C HIS A 44 11.96 -16.90 -1.23
N PRO A 45 12.32 -16.92 -2.52
CA PRO A 45 13.49 -16.20 -2.97
C PRO A 45 13.30 -14.75 -2.56
N LYS A 46 14.38 -14.08 -2.13
CA LYS A 46 14.42 -12.63 -1.93
C LYS A 46 13.44 -11.98 -2.92
N LYS A 47 12.30 -11.46 -2.44
CA LYS A 47 11.49 -10.53 -3.20
C LYS A 47 12.35 -9.26 -3.30
N GLY A 48 13.32 -9.29 -4.21
CA GLY A 48 13.79 -8.07 -4.84
C GLY A 48 12.58 -7.38 -5.46
N VAL A 49 12.69 -6.08 -5.70
CA VAL A 49 11.66 -5.25 -6.35
C VAL A 49 10.90 -6.11 -7.37
N GLU A 50 9.69 -6.53 -6.98
CA GLU A 50 8.91 -7.41 -7.81
C GLU A 50 8.54 -6.62 -9.08
N LYS A 51 8.41 -7.32 -10.22
CA LYS A 51 7.89 -6.69 -11.45
C LYS A 51 6.61 -5.94 -11.09
N TYR A 52 6.49 -4.68 -11.51
CA TYR A 52 5.36 -3.78 -11.24
C TYR A 52 5.32 -3.06 -9.88
N GLY A 53 6.19 -3.38 -8.91
CA GLY A 53 6.24 -2.65 -7.63
C GLY A 53 6.54 -1.14 -7.77
N PRO A 54 7.61 -0.73 -8.49
CA PRO A 54 7.92 0.69 -8.72
C PRO A 54 6.85 1.39 -9.55
N GLU A 55 6.24 0.68 -10.49
CA GLU A 55 5.18 1.20 -11.36
C GLU A 55 3.89 1.44 -10.56
N ALA A 56 3.50 0.49 -9.69
CA ALA A 56 2.41 0.64 -8.73
C ALA A 56 2.63 1.84 -7.79
N SER A 57 3.82 1.93 -7.20
CA SER A 57 4.18 3.03 -6.30
C SER A 57 4.14 4.40 -7.02
N ALA A 58 4.69 4.48 -8.23
CA ALA A 58 4.66 5.69 -9.04
C ALA A 58 3.23 6.06 -9.48
N PHE A 59 2.40 5.07 -9.84
CA PHE A 59 1.01 5.26 -10.21
C PHE A 59 0.19 5.81 -9.04
N THR A 60 0.26 5.14 -7.89
CA THR A 60 -0.39 5.59 -6.64
C THR A 60 0.07 6.99 -6.29
N LYS A 61 1.39 7.25 -6.34
CA LYS A 61 1.95 8.59 -6.07
C LYS A 61 1.36 9.65 -7.01
N LYS A 62 1.37 9.42 -8.32
CA LYS A 62 0.81 10.36 -9.30
C LYS A 62 -0.69 10.59 -9.08
N MET A 63 -1.45 9.53 -8.79
CA MET A 63 -2.89 9.64 -8.59
C MET A 63 -3.23 10.47 -7.36
N VAL A 64 -2.53 10.25 -6.23
CA VAL A 64 -2.78 11.02 -5.00
C VAL A 64 -2.21 12.45 -5.05
N GLU A 65 -1.05 12.67 -5.69
CA GLU A 65 -0.44 14.00 -5.78
C GLU A 65 -1.18 14.95 -6.73
N ASN A 66 -1.79 14.41 -7.79
CA ASN A 66 -2.59 15.21 -8.72
C ASN A 66 -4.05 15.39 -8.26
N ALA A 67 -4.46 14.71 -7.19
CA ALA A 67 -5.82 14.80 -6.68
C ALA A 67 -6.05 16.13 -5.98
N LYS A 68 -7.18 16.79 -6.29
CA LYS A 68 -7.61 17.98 -5.54
C LYS A 68 -8.23 17.61 -4.20
N LYS A 69 -8.89 16.46 -4.15
CA LYS A 69 -9.54 15.91 -2.96
C LYS A 69 -9.10 14.46 -2.75
N ILE A 70 -8.66 14.18 -1.52
CA ILE A 70 -8.37 12.82 -1.07
C ILE A 70 -9.39 12.45 0.01
N GLU A 71 -10.05 11.32 -0.19
CA GLU A 71 -11.02 10.77 0.76
C GLU A 71 -10.53 9.42 1.27
N VAL A 72 -10.73 9.22 2.58
CA VAL A 72 -10.31 8.01 3.29
C VAL A 72 -11.57 7.36 3.83
N GLU A 73 -11.88 6.16 3.35
CA GLU A 73 -13.04 5.38 3.76
C GLU A 73 -12.56 4.15 4.53
N PHE A 74 -13.00 4.01 5.78
CA PHE A 74 -12.68 2.84 6.59
C PHE A 74 -13.73 1.75 6.38
N ASP A 75 -13.29 0.51 6.38
CA ASP A 75 -14.20 -0.64 6.41
C ASP A 75 -14.89 -0.77 7.79
N LYS A 76 -15.94 -1.58 7.86
CA LYS A 76 -16.71 -1.87 9.08
C LYS A 76 -15.89 -2.61 10.16
N GLY A 77 -14.77 -3.20 9.76
CA GLY A 77 -13.87 -3.95 10.64
C GLY A 77 -12.86 -3.09 11.40
N GLN A 78 -11.67 -3.64 11.61
CA GLN A 78 -10.59 -2.95 12.30
C GLN A 78 -10.09 -1.76 11.46
N ARG A 79 -10.08 -0.57 12.06
CA ARG A 79 -9.62 0.66 11.38
C ARG A 79 -8.10 0.78 11.32
N THR A 80 -7.39 0.04 12.16
CA THR A 80 -5.94 0.06 12.24
C THR A 80 -5.39 -1.34 12.42
N ASP A 81 -4.28 -1.64 11.76
CA ASP A 81 -3.52 -2.87 11.94
C ASP A 81 -2.62 -2.80 13.20
N LYS A 82 -2.06 -3.94 13.62
CA LYS A 82 -1.18 -4.07 14.80
C LYS A 82 0.06 -3.17 14.82
N TYR A 83 0.45 -2.64 13.65
CA TYR A 83 1.56 -1.68 13.50
C TYR A 83 1.11 -0.21 13.55
N GLY A 84 -0.16 0.07 13.87
CA GLY A 84 -0.71 1.43 13.93
C GLY A 84 -1.00 2.06 12.57
N ARG A 85 -1.02 1.27 11.49
CA ARG A 85 -1.38 1.73 10.14
C ARG A 85 -2.89 1.73 9.99
N GLY A 86 -3.47 2.80 9.43
CA GLY A 86 -4.88 2.84 9.07
C GLY A 86 -5.20 1.84 7.95
N LEU A 87 -6.30 1.13 8.08
CA LEU A 87 -6.83 0.22 7.08
C LEU A 87 -8.01 0.90 6.39
N ALA A 88 -7.83 1.32 5.15
CA ALA A 88 -8.81 2.13 4.45
C ALA A 88 -8.78 1.93 2.94
N TYR A 89 -9.90 2.26 2.30
CA TYR A 89 -9.99 2.56 0.88
C TYR A 89 -9.67 4.04 0.67
N ILE A 90 -8.83 4.32 -0.33
CA ILE A 90 -8.42 5.70 -0.65
C ILE A 90 -9.05 6.08 -1.97
N TYR A 91 -9.66 7.27 -2.00
CA TYR A 91 -10.23 7.85 -3.20
C TYR A 91 -9.52 9.16 -3.54
N ALA A 92 -9.12 9.30 -4.79
CA ALA A 92 -8.51 10.50 -5.35
C ALA A 92 -9.50 11.10 -6.36
N ASP A 93 -10.02 12.29 -6.07
CA ASP A 93 -11.07 12.97 -6.85
C ASP A 93 -12.27 12.04 -7.18
N GLY A 94 -12.71 11.28 -6.19
CA GLY A 94 -13.83 10.32 -6.32
C GLY A 94 -13.47 8.99 -6.99
N LYS A 95 -12.23 8.80 -7.46
CA LYS A 95 -11.76 7.53 -8.04
C LYS A 95 -11.04 6.69 -7.00
N MET A 96 -11.47 5.44 -6.82
CA MET A 96 -10.84 4.50 -5.90
C MET A 96 -9.44 4.12 -6.40
N VAL A 97 -8.42 4.38 -5.59
CA VAL A 97 -7.01 4.07 -5.91
C VAL A 97 -6.81 2.55 -6.00
N ASN A 98 -7.47 1.80 -5.12
CA ASN A 98 -7.43 0.34 -5.06
C ASN A 98 -7.88 -0.28 -6.39
N GLU A 99 -9.06 0.13 -6.89
CA GLU A 99 -9.60 -0.32 -8.18
C GLU A 99 -8.67 0.04 -9.35
N ALA A 100 -8.11 1.26 -9.31
CA ALA A 100 -7.24 1.74 -10.38
C ALA A 100 -5.95 0.91 -10.48
N LEU A 101 -5.36 0.51 -9.34
CA LEU A 101 -4.19 -0.38 -9.33
C LEU A 101 -4.49 -1.75 -9.93
N VAL A 102 -5.60 -2.38 -9.53
CA VAL A 102 -6.02 -3.69 -10.05
C VAL A 102 -6.32 -3.62 -11.54
N ARG A 103 -7.03 -2.58 -12.00
CA ARG A 103 -7.33 -2.38 -13.44
C ARG A 103 -6.10 -2.19 -14.30
N GLN A 104 -5.02 -1.63 -13.74
CA GLN A 104 -3.75 -1.46 -14.45
C GLN A 104 -2.86 -2.71 -14.36
N GLY A 105 -3.29 -3.77 -13.67
CA GLY A 105 -2.48 -4.97 -13.45
C GLY A 105 -1.28 -4.73 -12.53
N LEU A 106 -1.37 -3.72 -11.67
CA LEU A 106 -0.32 -3.32 -10.72
C LEU A 106 -0.56 -3.85 -9.30
N ALA A 107 -1.67 -4.57 -9.12
CA ALA A 107 -2.16 -5.19 -7.89
C ALA A 107 -2.97 -6.45 -8.20
#